data_AF-A0A9W7TIT3-F1
#
_entry.id   AF-A0A9W7TIT3-F1
#
_cell.length_a   1.000
_cell.length_b   1.000
_cell.length_c   1.000
_cell.angle_alpha   90.00
_cell.angle_beta   90.00
_cell.angle_gamma   90.00
#
_symmetry.space_group_name_H-M   'P 1'
#
loop_
_entity.id
_entity.type
_entity.pdbx_description
1 polymer ?
#
loop_
_entity_poly.entity_id
_entity_poly.type
_entity_poly.pdbx_seq_one_letter_code
_entity_poly.pdbx_strand_id
1 'polypeptide(L)'
;MENSFTRAPFLEILILHQFLKKYSYRDILLPLINDLKLLYTEGLQVSVNGHNVSLKCALATISADNLSAHSLAGFTCCFNSGRICRFCMISYKDLRSHVNEDDVIIRSSQVHQYHLQALRESAGISKQTYGVVSECPFTELNYFDVTKTFPPDLMHNLLEGVVPLVITRVIQALHFLHIVSLSQVNAELDAFNIGKNDRANLPQKLPQSVLKQNTLPGSAAQVWCLFRILPFLIGHYIPEGEVHWDIYLKCRDIGDMILSPNILRKIIPFLSLQIGEFLSSFQSVFPKTFTPKLHYLIYYPQLILKFGPLKQLWCMRFEGKHQYFKRLSHNTCNFKNLSYTLAKRHQLRQCWELTSLYSLLQNNYTEGERAVPFRALPLEIQKGVIGRSEAEDIQGDERLGVFSSLMINNVKYCVGDNLIVDVDEDIPIFIKILKILQFRGAWLIFGKLRIPKTFERHYHAFKLEDQKEWILVQPGEEKEFHPLDTYVHDDTKYITLYHSVHSSG
;
A
#
# COMPACT_ATOMS: atom_id res chain seq x y z
N MET A 1 -7.71 0.39 17.72
CA MET A 1 -6.88 -0.77 17.33
C MET A 1 -5.45 -0.26 17.23
N GLU A 2 -4.64 -0.56 18.24
CA GLU A 2 -3.23 -0.19 18.27
C GLU A 2 -2.50 -0.82 17.09
N ASN A 3 -1.86 0.01 16.26
CA ASN A 3 -0.92 -0.42 15.22
C ASN A 3 0.38 -0.91 15.87
N SER A 4 0.32 -2.02 16.58
CA SER A 4 1.48 -2.76 17.09
C SER A 4 2.26 -3.50 15.99
N PHE A 5 1.88 -3.37 14.71
CA PHE A 5 2.65 -3.85 13.54
C PHE A 5 3.90 -3.00 13.22
N THR A 6 4.40 -2.23 14.19
CA THR A 6 5.47 -1.23 14.05
C THR A 6 6.87 -1.78 14.32
N ARG A 7 7.22 -2.97 13.79
CA ARG A 7 8.63 -3.37 13.55
C ARG A 7 8.78 -4.13 12.22
N ALA A 8 9.99 -4.11 11.65
CA ALA A 8 10.31 -4.79 10.40
C ALA A 8 9.91 -6.28 10.43
N PRO A 9 9.55 -6.91 9.29
CA PRO A 9 9.19 -8.33 9.29
C PRO A 9 10.31 -9.17 9.89
N PHE A 10 10.01 -10.22 10.66
CA PHE A 10 11.02 -11.12 11.24
C PHE A 10 11.58 -12.04 10.15
N LEU A 11 12.83 -12.48 10.29
CA LEU A 11 13.43 -13.44 9.35
C LEU A 11 13.35 -14.84 9.96
N GLU A 12 12.47 -15.68 9.41
CA GLU A 12 12.37 -17.09 9.82
C GLU A 12 13.32 -17.99 9.02
N ILE A 13 13.23 -17.93 7.68
CA ILE A 13 14.00 -18.79 6.78
C ILE A 13 14.67 -17.96 5.69
N LEU A 14 15.94 -18.26 5.40
CA LEU A 14 16.68 -17.69 4.26
C LEU A 14 17.38 -18.80 3.48
N ILE A 15 17.06 -18.90 2.19
CA ILE A 15 17.58 -19.94 1.30
C ILE A 15 18.02 -19.36 -0.04
N LEU A 16 19.08 -19.94 -0.62
CA LEU A 16 19.44 -19.65 -2.01
C LEU A 16 18.47 -20.35 -2.96
N HIS A 17 17.89 -19.60 -3.89
CA HIS A 17 16.88 -20.09 -4.83
C HIS A 17 17.32 -21.35 -5.61
N GLN A 18 18.62 -21.53 -5.88
CA GLN A 18 19.13 -22.73 -6.53
C GLN A 18 18.80 -24.04 -5.80
N PHE A 19 18.63 -24.01 -4.47
CA PHE A 19 18.26 -25.20 -3.70
C PHE A 19 16.81 -25.63 -3.94
N LEU A 20 15.93 -24.74 -4.39
CA LEU A 20 14.57 -25.10 -4.81
C LEU A 20 14.55 -25.95 -6.10
N LYS A 21 15.66 -26.04 -6.83
CA LYS A 21 15.81 -26.98 -7.94
C LYS A 21 16.10 -28.42 -7.49
N LYS A 22 16.56 -28.59 -6.25
CA LYS A 22 17.00 -29.88 -5.70
C LYS A 22 16.08 -30.39 -4.59
N TYR A 23 15.52 -29.48 -3.81
CA TYR A 23 14.67 -29.77 -2.66
C TYR A 23 13.28 -29.18 -2.87
N SER A 24 12.26 -29.88 -2.43
CA SER A 24 10.88 -29.38 -2.48
C SER A 24 10.66 -28.28 -1.45
N TYR A 25 9.62 -27.46 -1.62
CA TYR A 25 9.21 -26.52 -0.58
C TYR A 25 8.93 -27.21 0.75
N ARG A 26 8.37 -28.43 0.72
CA ARG A 26 8.12 -29.22 1.92
C ARG A 26 9.41 -29.50 2.68
N ASP A 27 10.46 -29.95 2.01
CA ASP A 27 11.75 -30.26 2.65
C ASP A 27 12.36 -29.02 3.33
N ILE A 28 12.21 -27.86 2.69
CA ILE A 28 12.79 -26.59 3.18
C ILE A 28 11.98 -25.99 4.32
N LEU A 29 10.64 -26.08 4.25
CA LEU A 29 9.72 -25.45 5.20
C LEU A 29 9.34 -26.36 6.37
N LEU A 30 9.75 -27.64 6.36
CA LEU A 30 9.40 -28.61 7.40
C LEU A 30 9.70 -28.11 8.83
N PRO A 31 10.86 -27.47 9.13
CA PRO A 31 11.09 -26.93 10.47
C PRO A 31 10.02 -25.90 10.89
N LEU A 32 9.72 -24.93 10.01
CA LEU A 32 8.69 -23.92 10.27
C LEU A 32 7.29 -24.54 10.41
N ILE A 33 6.96 -25.55 9.61
CA ILE A 33 5.66 -26.24 9.69
C ILE A 33 5.52 -26.95 11.04
N ASN A 34 6.59 -27.60 11.53
CA ASN A 34 6.57 -28.26 12.83
C ASN A 34 6.41 -27.24 13.98
N ASP A 35 7.10 -26.11 13.92
CA ASP A 35 6.95 -25.03 14.90
C ASP A 35 5.52 -24.48 14.89
N LEU A 36 4.92 -24.28 13.72
CA LEU A 36 3.53 -23.83 13.58
C LEU A 36 2.51 -24.87 14.10
N LYS A 37 2.79 -26.17 13.97
CA LYS A 37 1.96 -27.21 14.59
C LYS A 37 2.01 -27.08 16.11
N LEU A 38 3.22 -27.00 16.68
CA LEU A 38 3.43 -26.87 18.12
C LEU A 38 2.73 -25.62 18.68
N LEU A 39 2.92 -24.47 18.04
CA LEU A 39 2.29 -23.20 18.44
C LEU A 39 0.75 -23.24 18.39
N TYR A 40 0.17 -24.04 17.50
CA TYR A 40 -1.28 -24.19 17.40
C TYR A 40 -1.85 -25.18 18.43
N THR A 41 -1.17 -26.32 18.62
CA THR A 41 -1.66 -27.39 19.50
C THR A 41 -1.35 -27.12 20.96
N GLU A 42 -0.11 -26.77 21.27
CA GLU A 42 0.41 -26.58 22.63
C GLU A 42 0.47 -25.10 23.04
N GLY A 43 0.78 -24.21 22.09
CA GLY A 43 0.94 -22.78 22.36
C GLY A 43 2.26 -22.44 23.07
N LEU A 44 2.41 -21.17 23.44
CA LEU A 44 3.55 -20.63 24.17
C LEU A 44 3.11 -20.20 25.57
N GLN A 45 3.79 -20.68 26.61
CA GLN A 45 3.57 -20.20 27.98
C GLN A 45 4.32 -18.89 28.20
N VAL A 46 3.61 -17.83 28.57
CA VAL A 46 4.19 -16.52 28.88
C VAL A 46 3.69 -16.02 30.22
N SER A 47 4.54 -15.31 30.97
CA SER A 47 4.14 -14.63 32.21
C SER A 47 3.82 -13.17 31.89
N VAL A 48 2.56 -12.77 32.06
CA VAL A 48 2.09 -11.39 31.86
C VAL A 48 1.56 -10.89 33.19
N ASN A 49 2.18 -9.83 33.73
CA ASN A 49 1.82 -9.25 35.03
C ASN A 49 1.75 -10.28 36.17
N GLY A 50 2.66 -11.27 36.18
CA GLY A 50 2.71 -12.33 37.17
C GLY A 50 1.74 -13.50 36.93
N HIS A 51 0.92 -13.45 35.87
CA HIS A 51 0.02 -14.54 35.49
C HIS A 51 0.60 -15.35 34.33
N ASN A 52 0.59 -16.68 34.46
CA ASN A 52 0.94 -17.56 33.36
C ASN A 52 -0.24 -17.66 32.39
N VAL A 53 -0.01 -17.28 31.14
CA VAL A 53 -0.99 -17.32 30.05
C VAL A 53 -0.42 -18.21 28.94
N SER A 54 -1.26 -19.09 28.40
CA SER A 54 -0.93 -19.87 27.21
C SER A 54 -1.43 -19.14 25.97
N LEU A 55 -0.51 -18.76 25.09
CA LEU A 55 -0.81 -18.11 23.81
C LEU A 55 -0.72 -19.13 22.68
N LYS A 56 -1.84 -19.39 22.01
CA LYS A 56 -1.87 -20.21 20.79
C LYS A 56 -1.74 -19.33 19.56
N CYS A 57 -0.95 -19.78 18.60
CA CYS A 57 -0.75 -19.06 17.34
C CYS A 57 -1.14 -19.94 16.15
N ALA A 58 -1.67 -19.31 15.11
CA ALA A 58 -2.00 -19.96 13.85
C ALA A 58 -1.48 -19.11 12.69
N LEU A 59 -1.09 -19.76 11.60
CA LEU A 59 -0.80 -19.06 10.35
C LEU A 59 -2.08 -18.43 9.80
N ALA A 60 -2.16 -17.10 9.80
CA ALA A 60 -3.32 -16.37 9.28
C ALA A 60 -3.36 -16.31 7.75
N THR A 61 -2.28 -15.83 7.12
CA THR A 61 -2.16 -15.64 5.67
C THR A 61 -0.72 -15.75 5.20
N ILE A 62 -0.52 -16.04 3.91
CA ILE A 62 0.78 -15.98 3.24
C ILE A 62 0.73 -14.89 2.16
N SER A 63 1.39 -13.76 2.42
CA SER A 63 1.58 -12.69 1.44
C SER A 63 2.70 -13.05 0.46
N ALA A 64 2.38 -13.04 -0.82
CA ALA A 64 3.32 -13.35 -1.89
C ALA A 64 2.90 -12.70 -3.20
N ASP A 65 3.87 -12.44 -4.08
CA ASP A 65 3.58 -12.10 -5.47
C ASP A 65 2.87 -13.27 -6.18
N ASN A 66 2.28 -13.02 -7.35
CA ASN A 66 1.49 -14.05 -8.03
C ASN A 66 2.32 -15.30 -8.36
N LEU A 67 3.59 -15.14 -8.74
CA LEU A 67 4.45 -16.27 -9.05
C LEU A 67 4.73 -17.14 -7.82
N SER A 68 5.15 -16.52 -6.71
CA SER A 68 5.48 -17.24 -5.47
C SER A 68 4.25 -17.82 -4.80
N ALA A 69 3.11 -17.11 -4.84
CA ALA A 69 1.84 -17.61 -4.33
C ALA A 69 1.42 -18.89 -5.09
N HIS A 70 1.46 -18.88 -6.42
CA HIS A 70 1.16 -20.06 -7.24
C HIS A 70 2.14 -21.20 -6.97
N SER A 71 3.44 -20.90 -6.97
CA SER A 71 4.52 -21.87 -6.74
C SER A 71 4.37 -22.59 -5.40
N LEU A 72 4.09 -21.83 -4.32
CA LEU A 72 3.94 -22.38 -2.98
C LEU A 72 2.60 -23.10 -2.77
N ALA A 73 1.53 -22.57 -3.36
CA ALA A 73 0.19 -23.17 -3.30
C ALA A 73 0.03 -24.41 -4.19
N GLY A 74 1.02 -24.71 -5.05
CA GLY A 74 0.99 -25.87 -5.95
C GLY A 74 0.16 -25.65 -7.22
N PHE A 75 -0.03 -24.40 -7.64
CA PHE A 75 -0.66 -24.04 -8.90
C PHE A 75 0.36 -23.83 -10.02
N THR A 76 -0.11 -23.81 -11.27
CA THR A 76 0.77 -23.56 -12.41
C THR A 76 1.31 -22.14 -12.43
N CYS A 77 2.62 -22.00 -12.55
CA CYS A 77 3.29 -20.71 -12.73
C CYS A 77 3.23 -20.18 -14.19
N CYS A 78 2.28 -20.68 -14.99
CA CYS A 78 2.07 -20.26 -16.37
C CYS A 78 0.89 -19.29 -16.42
N PHE A 79 1.13 -18.03 -16.79
CA PHE A 79 0.12 -16.96 -16.78
C PHE A 79 -0.37 -16.56 -18.18
N ASN A 80 0.02 -17.30 -19.21
CA ASN A 80 -0.32 -17.02 -20.62
C ASN A 80 -1.09 -18.16 -21.30
N SER A 81 -1.43 -19.24 -20.59
CA SER A 81 -2.23 -20.35 -21.11
C SER A 81 -2.82 -21.18 -19.95
N GLY A 82 -3.85 -22.00 -20.23
CA GLY A 82 -4.43 -22.91 -19.24
C GLY A 82 -5.24 -22.21 -18.14
N ARG A 83 -5.29 -22.82 -16.94
CA ARG A 83 -5.94 -22.27 -15.74
C ARG A 83 -4.95 -21.42 -14.97
N ILE A 84 -5.13 -20.10 -15.00
CA ILE A 84 -4.12 -19.13 -14.53
C ILE A 84 -4.47 -18.45 -13.20
N CYS A 85 -5.72 -18.59 -12.74
CA CYS A 85 -6.21 -17.96 -11.54
C CYS A 85 -6.20 -18.96 -10.38
N ARG A 86 -5.71 -18.54 -9.21
CA ARG A 86 -5.75 -19.37 -7.99
C ARG A 86 -7.11 -19.35 -7.29
N PHE A 87 -7.93 -18.33 -7.54
CA PHE A 87 -9.21 -18.12 -6.87
C PHE A 87 -10.39 -18.79 -7.60
N CYS A 88 -10.27 -19.01 -8.90
CA CYS A 88 -11.34 -19.57 -9.71
C CYS A 88 -10.83 -20.62 -10.71
N MET A 89 -11.75 -21.11 -11.53
CA MET A 89 -11.51 -22.09 -12.58
C MET A 89 -11.47 -21.47 -13.98
N ILE A 90 -11.28 -20.15 -14.16
CA ILE A 90 -11.24 -19.53 -15.50
C ILE A 90 -10.05 -20.04 -16.33
N SER A 91 -10.23 -20.14 -17.65
CA SER A 91 -9.13 -20.38 -18.58
C SER A 91 -8.56 -19.06 -19.10
N TYR A 92 -7.30 -19.05 -19.51
CA TYR A 92 -6.67 -17.88 -20.13
C TYR A 92 -7.45 -17.35 -21.35
N LYS A 93 -8.09 -18.25 -22.12
CA LYS A 93 -8.86 -17.89 -23.32
C LYS A 93 -10.14 -17.13 -22.98
N ASP A 94 -10.69 -17.37 -21.79
CA ASP A 94 -11.99 -16.85 -21.36
C ASP A 94 -11.88 -15.62 -20.45
N LEU A 95 -10.66 -15.17 -20.12
CA LEU A 95 -10.45 -14.00 -19.23
C LEU A 95 -11.21 -12.76 -19.68
N ARG A 96 -11.40 -12.59 -20.99
CA ARG A 96 -11.99 -11.39 -21.57
C ARG A 96 -13.51 -11.35 -21.45
N SER A 97 -14.18 -12.50 -21.34
CA SER A 97 -15.64 -12.56 -21.30
C SER A 97 -16.22 -12.41 -19.89
N HIS A 98 -15.38 -12.27 -18.86
CA HIS A 98 -15.81 -12.32 -17.46
C HIS A 98 -15.22 -11.12 -16.71
N VAL A 99 -16.08 -10.16 -16.37
CA VAL A 99 -15.71 -8.90 -15.72
C VAL A 99 -16.25 -8.79 -14.30
N ASN A 100 -17.09 -9.74 -13.87
CA ASN A 100 -17.58 -9.86 -12.52
C ASN A 100 -17.21 -11.23 -11.92
N GLU A 101 -17.19 -11.31 -10.59
CA GLU A 101 -16.95 -12.57 -9.88
C GLU A 101 -18.07 -13.59 -10.12
N ASP A 102 -19.31 -13.13 -10.24
CA ASP A 102 -20.48 -14.00 -10.48
C ASP A 102 -20.41 -14.72 -11.83
N ASP A 103 -19.58 -14.24 -12.75
CA ASP A 103 -19.41 -14.86 -14.05
C ASP A 103 -18.49 -16.10 -13.97
N VAL A 104 -17.72 -16.30 -12.88
CA VAL A 104 -16.71 -17.35 -12.78
C VAL A 104 -17.00 -18.43 -11.75
N ILE A 105 -16.51 -19.64 -12.02
CA ILE A 105 -16.59 -20.75 -11.06
C ILE A 105 -15.46 -20.63 -10.03
N ILE A 106 -15.80 -20.32 -8.79
CA ILE A 106 -14.85 -20.22 -7.68
C ILE A 106 -14.24 -21.57 -7.32
N ARG A 107 -12.94 -21.57 -7.00
CA ARG A 107 -12.21 -22.75 -6.54
C ARG A 107 -12.45 -22.93 -5.03
N SER A 108 -13.48 -23.69 -4.67
CA SER A 108 -13.74 -24.04 -3.27
C SER A 108 -12.75 -25.07 -2.73
N SER A 109 -12.70 -25.21 -1.40
CA SER A 109 -11.89 -26.23 -0.71
C SER A 109 -12.23 -27.64 -1.18
N GLN A 110 -13.53 -27.95 -1.35
CA GLN A 110 -13.98 -29.26 -1.83
C GLN A 110 -13.55 -29.52 -3.27
N VAL A 111 -13.72 -28.52 -4.15
CA VAL A 111 -13.28 -28.60 -5.55
C VAL A 111 -11.76 -28.81 -5.62
N HIS A 112 -11.00 -28.11 -4.76
CA HIS A 112 -9.55 -28.28 -4.74
C HIS A 112 -9.11 -29.67 -4.26
N GLN A 113 -9.80 -30.28 -3.28
CA GLN A 113 -9.52 -31.66 -2.86
C GLN A 113 -9.66 -32.66 -4.01
N TYR A 114 -10.67 -32.49 -4.86
CA TYR A 114 -10.82 -33.30 -6.08
C TYR A 114 -9.63 -33.10 -7.04
N HIS A 115 -9.15 -31.87 -7.21
CA HIS A 115 -7.95 -31.62 -8.02
C HIS A 115 -6.70 -32.30 -7.44
N LEU A 116 -6.56 -32.37 -6.12
CA LEU A 116 -5.46 -33.09 -5.47
C LEU A 116 -5.55 -34.60 -5.68
N GLN A 117 -6.77 -35.16 -5.68
CA GLN A 117 -6.96 -36.56 -6.06
C GLN A 117 -6.53 -36.80 -7.52
N ALA A 118 -6.98 -35.95 -8.45
CA ALA A 118 -6.58 -36.04 -9.85
C ALA A 118 -5.06 -35.86 -10.04
N LEU A 119 -4.40 -35.04 -9.22
CA LEU A 119 -2.94 -34.89 -9.21
C LEU A 119 -2.24 -36.22 -8.84
N ARG A 120 -2.75 -36.94 -7.84
CA ARG A 120 -2.21 -38.24 -7.40
C ARG A 120 -2.42 -39.34 -8.44
N GLU A 121 -3.51 -39.25 -9.20
CA GLU A 121 -3.81 -40.19 -10.30
C GLU A 121 -2.99 -39.87 -11.56
N SER A 122 -2.91 -38.59 -11.96
CA SER A 122 -2.15 -38.15 -13.13
C SER A 122 -1.77 -36.66 -13.07
N ALA A 123 -0.49 -36.40 -12.80
CA ALA A 123 0.04 -35.04 -12.75
C ALA A 123 -0.13 -34.25 -14.05
N GLY A 124 -0.04 -34.92 -15.20
CA GLY A 124 -0.23 -34.28 -16.52
C GLY A 124 -1.66 -33.78 -16.72
N ILE A 125 -2.66 -34.61 -16.40
CA ILE A 125 -4.08 -34.27 -16.53
C ILE A 125 -4.46 -33.18 -15.52
N SER A 126 -3.98 -33.28 -14.27
CA SER A 126 -4.22 -32.27 -13.24
C SER A 126 -3.72 -30.88 -13.66
N LYS A 127 -2.49 -30.81 -14.19
CA LYS A 127 -1.92 -29.56 -14.69
C LYS A 127 -2.75 -28.96 -15.82
N GLN A 128 -3.12 -29.76 -16.82
CA GLN A 128 -3.84 -29.29 -18.01
C GLN A 128 -5.28 -28.86 -17.69
N THR A 129 -5.97 -29.62 -16.84
CA THR A 129 -7.41 -29.43 -16.58
C THR A 129 -7.68 -28.42 -15.46
N TYR A 130 -6.90 -28.51 -14.38
CA TYR A 130 -7.15 -27.79 -13.12
C TYR A 130 -6.06 -26.78 -12.76
N GLY A 131 -4.93 -26.79 -13.48
CA GLY A 131 -3.80 -25.91 -13.17
C GLY A 131 -3.12 -26.23 -11.84
N VAL A 132 -3.26 -27.47 -11.34
CA VAL A 132 -2.63 -27.93 -10.09
C VAL A 132 -1.46 -28.86 -10.42
N VAL A 133 -0.28 -28.56 -9.87
CA VAL A 133 0.98 -29.25 -10.19
C VAL A 133 1.64 -29.91 -8.99
N SER A 134 1.29 -29.50 -7.76
CA SER A 134 1.79 -30.11 -6.53
C SER A 134 0.84 -29.86 -5.36
N GLU A 135 1.04 -30.55 -4.24
CA GLU A 135 0.41 -30.21 -2.96
C GLU A 135 1.14 -29.02 -2.31
N CYS A 136 0.40 -28.17 -1.60
CA CYS A 136 0.98 -27.07 -0.81
C CYS A 136 1.56 -27.64 0.49
N PRO A 137 2.80 -27.32 0.89
CA PRO A 137 3.42 -27.93 2.08
C PRO A 137 2.69 -27.57 3.39
N PHE A 138 1.98 -26.44 3.43
CA PHE A 138 1.23 -26.01 4.62
C PHE A 138 -0.09 -26.78 4.83
N THR A 139 -0.50 -27.66 3.91
CA THR A 139 -1.69 -28.52 4.12
C THR A 139 -1.50 -29.53 5.26
N GLU A 140 -0.27 -29.68 5.78
CA GLU A 140 -0.02 -30.43 7.02
C GLU A 140 -0.57 -29.73 8.28
N LEU A 141 -0.96 -28.45 8.18
CA LEU A 141 -1.64 -27.71 9.24
C LEU A 141 -3.16 -27.93 9.10
N ASN A 142 -3.80 -28.60 10.06
CA ASN A 142 -5.22 -28.98 9.96
C ASN A 142 -6.20 -27.82 9.78
N TYR A 143 -5.80 -26.59 10.16
CA TYR A 143 -6.60 -25.37 10.02
C TYR A 143 -6.32 -24.60 8.72
N PHE A 144 -5.36 -25.05 7.91
CA PHE A 144 -4.91 -24.35 6.72
C PHE A 144 -5.74 -24.75 5.49
N ASP A 145 -6.13 -23.75 4.71
CA ASP A 145 -6.83 -23.95 3.45
C ASP A 145 -6.15 -23.12 2.36
N VAL A 146 -5.50 -23.80 1.42
CA VAL A 146 -4.78 -23.19 0.30
C VAL A 146 -5.66 -22.25 -0.55
N THR A 147 -6.97 -22.51 -0.64
CA THR A 147 -7.91 -21.64 -1.37
C THR A 147 -8.26 -20.37 -0.59
N LYS A 148 -7.88 -20.29 0.69
CA LYS A 148 -8.27 -19.23 1.62
C LYS A 148 -7.14 -18.51 2.31
N THR A 149 -5.89 -18.94 2.16
CA THR A 149 -4.76 -18.39 2.93
C THR A 149 -3.77 -17.57 2.09
N PHE A 150 -3.98 -17.44 0.77
CA PHE A 150 -3.12 -16.67 -0.15
C PHE A 150 -3.82 -15.40 -0.68
N PRO A 151 -3.84 -14.29 0.09
CA PRO A 151 -4.40 -13.03 -0.36
C PRO A 151 -3.71 -12.50 -1.64
N PRO A 152 -4.37 -11.61 -2.39
CA PRO A 152 -3.76 -10.89 -3.50
C PRO A 152 -2.78 -9.85 -2.96
N ASP A 153 -1.70 -9.63 -3.71
CA ASP A 153 -0.76 -8.56 -3.39
C ASP A 153 -1.06 -7.32 -4.23
N LEU A 154 -1.63 -6.29 -3.58
CA LEU A 154 -1.94 -5.01 -4.21
C LEU A 154 -0.72 -4.37 -4.87
N MET A 155 0.48 -4.49 -4.30
CA MET A 155 1.67 -3.85 -4.90
C MET A 155 1.95 -4.46 -6.28
N HIS A 156 2.12 -5.78 -6.37
CA HIS A 156 2.42 -6.43 -7.65
C HIS A 156 1.22 -6.43 -8.62
N ASN A 157 -0.02 -6.51 -8.10
CA ASN A 157 -1.22 -6.61 -8.94
C ASN A 157 -1.65 -5.25 -9.47
N LEU A 158 -1.73 -4.24 -8.60
CA LEU A 158 -2.15 -2.88 -8.95
C LEU A 158 -0.96 -2.05 -9.45
N LEU A 159 0.04 -1.80 -8.58
CA LEU A 159 1.09 -0.81 -8.83
C LEU A 159 2.18 -1.27 -9.80
N GLU A 160 2.36 -2.58 -9.97
CA GLU A 160 3.26 -3.16 -11.00
C GLU A 160 2.48 -3.87 -12.12
N GLY A 161 1.17 -3.67 -12.19
CA GLY A 161 0.30 -4.38 -13.12
C GLY A 161 -0.72 -3.50 -13.78
N VAL A 162 -1.87 -3.35 -13.10
CA VAL A 162 -3.01 -2.61 -13.61
C VAL A 162 -2.67 -1.15 -13.89
N VAL A 163 -2.10 -0.44 -12.91
CA VAL A 163 -1.80 1.00 -13.03
C VAL A 163 -0.76 1.27 -14.13
N PRO A 164 0.39 0.59 -14.20
CA PRO A 164 1.33 0.73 -15.32
C PRO A 164 0.69 0.51 -16.69
N LEU A 165 -0.16 -0.52 -16.80
CA LEU A 165 -0.84 -0.84 -18.05
C LEU A 165 -1.81 0.27 -18.45
N VAL A 166 -2.65 0.74 -17.51
CA VAL A 166 -3.61 1.82 -17.73
C VAL A 166 -2.89 3.10 -18.15
N ILE A 167 -1.92 3.57 -17.37
CA ILE A 167 -1.17 4.79 -17.68
C ILE A 167 -0.51 4.69 -19.06
N THR A 168 0.15 3.57 -19.35
CA THR A 168 0.82 3.37 -20.65
C THR A 168 -0.17 3.46 -21.81
N ARG A 169 -1.32 2.79 -21.69
CA ARG A 169 -2.35 2.75 -22.75
C ARG A 169 -3.02 4.10 -22.97
N VAL A 170 -3.28 4.82 -21.89
CA VAL A 170 -3.86 6.16 -21.93
C VAL A 170 -2.87 7.14 -22.59
N ILE A 171 -1.59 7.14 -22.17
CA ILE A 171 -0.57 7.99 -22.78
C ILE A 171 -0.35 7.65 -24.26
N GLN A 172 -0.33 6.37 -24.63
CA GLN A 172 -0.25 5.96 -26.03
C GLN A 172 -1.42 6.52 -26.85
N ALA A 173 -2.66 6.37 -26.35
CA ALA A 173 -3.84 6.85 -27.06
C ALA A 173 -3.82 8.37 -27.22
N LEU A 174 -3.57 9.12 -26.14
CA LEU A 174 -3.47 10.59 -26.18
C LEU A 174 -2.36 11.06 -27.13
N HIS A 175 -1.25 10.32 -27.21
CA HIS A 175 -0.17 10.60 -28.14
C HIS A 175 -0.58 10.43 -29.61
N PHE A 176 -1.23 9.31 -29.95
CA PHE A 176 -1.68 9.04 -31.31
C PHE A 176 -2.86 9.92 -31.73
N LEU A 177 -3.65 10.42 -30.78
CA LEU A 177 -4.67 11.44 -31.00
C LEU A 177 -4.11 12.86 -31.11
N HIS A 178 -2.79 13.04 -30.96
CA HIS A 178 -2.11 14.33 -30.96
C HIS A 178 -2.60 15.31 -29.86
N ILE A 179 -3.15 14.78 -28.77
CA ILE A 179 -3.59 15.56 -27.60
C ILE A 179 -2.37 15.93 -26.73
N VAL A 180 -1.54 14.93 -26.41
CA VAL A 180 -0.30 15.12 -25.63
C VAL A 180 0.82 14.26 -26.21
N SER A 181 1.98 14.87 -26.51
CA SER A 181 3.17 14.13 -26.90
C SER A 181 3.95 13.57 -25.69
N LEU A 182 4.66 12.46 -25.88
CA LEU A 182 5.52 11.90 -24.83
C LEU A 182 6.61 12.90 -24.37
N SER A 183 7.10 13.73 -25.29
CA SER A 183 8.01 14.83 -24.99
C SER A 183 7.37 15.88 -24.09
N GLN A 184 6.08 16.21 -24.30
CA GLN A 184 5.36 17.13 -23.41
C GLN A 184 5.20 16.51 -22.02
N VAL A 185 4.79 15.24 -21.90
CA VAL A 185 4.69 14.57 -20.59
C VAL A 185 6.01 14.67 -19.80
N ASN A 186 7.14 14.41 -20.47
CA ASN A 186 8.45 14.48 -19.83
C ASN A 186 8.89 15.91 -19.48
N ALA A 187 8.57 16.89 -20.33
CA ALA A 187 8.86 18.30 -20.07
C ALA A 187 8.06 18.82 -18.87
N GLU A 188 6.77 18.46 -18.79
CA GLU A 188 5.93 18.76 -17.64
C GLU A 188 6.47 18.10 -16.37
N LEU A 189 6.86 16.82 -16.44
CA LEU A 189 7.46 16.12 -15.31
C LEU A 189 8.76 16.78 -14.83
N ASP A 190 9.60 17.28 -15.73
CA ASP A 190 10.84 18.00 -15.39
C ASP A 190 10.57 19.36 -14.73
N ALA A 191 9.52 20.05 -15.16
CA ALA A 191 9.14 21.37 -14.65
C ALA A 191 8.32 21.30 -13.34
N PHE A 192 7.63 20.18 -13.12
CA PHE A 192 6.68 20.06 -12.03
C PHE A 192 7.37 19.96 -10.66
N ASN A 193 6.95 20.81 -9.73
CA ASN A 193 7.44 20.79 -8.35
C ASN A 193 6.73 19.68 -7.55
N ILE A 194 7.26 18.46 -7.64
CA ILE A 194 6.75 17.33 -6.87
C ILE A 194 6.90 17.60 -5.37
N GLY A 195 5.80 17.41 -4.65
CA GLY A 195 5.69 17.56 -3.21
C GLY A 195 6.76 16.80 -2.42
N LYS A 196 7.08 17.31 -1.22
CA LYS A 196 8.20 16.78 -0.43
C LYS A 196 7.93 15.34 0.06
N ASN A 197 6.66 14.96 0.23
CA ASN A 197 6.29 13.64 0.71
C ASN A 197 6.50 12.56 -0.37
N ASP A 198 6.53 12.96 -1.64
CA ASP A 198 6.81 12.09 -2.78
C ASP A 198 8.26 12.19 -3.32
N ARG A 199 9.10 13.05 -2.72
CA ARG A 199 10.47 13.30 -3.20
C ARG A 199 11.37 12.07 -3.23
N ALA A 200 11.14 11.08 -2.36
CA ALA A 200 11.90 9.83 -2.37
C ALA A 200 11.50 8.89 -3.53
N ASN A 201 10.36 9.15 -4.18
CA ASN A 201 9.71 8.27 -5.15
C ASN A 201 9.40 9.03 -6.46
N LEU A 202 10.29 9.92 -6.88
CA LEU A 202 10.11 10.68 -8.13
C LEU A 202 9.86 9.74 -9.32
N PRO A 203 8.84 9.99 -10.14
CA PRO A 203 8.60 9.22 -11.36
C PRO A 203 9.79 9.24 -12.31
N GLN A 204 9.92 8.18 -13.10
CA GLN A 204 10.92 8.13 -14.16
C GLN A 204 10.38 8.77 -15.45
N LYS A 205 11.27 9.38 -16.23
CA LYS A 205 10.95 9.84 -17.57
C LYS A 205 10.45 8.67 -18.42
N LEU A 206 9.47 8.95 -19.27
CA LEU A 206 8.87 7.98 -20.17
C LEU A 206 9.70 7.88 -21.45
N PRO A 207 10.41 6.76 -21.70
CA PRO A 207 11.17 6.57 -22.93
C PRO A 207 10.24 6.32 -24.11
N GLN A 208 10.73 6.57 -25.32
CA GLN A 208 9.98 6.31 -26.57
C GLN A 208 9.51 4.85 -26.72
N SER A 209 10.17 3.89 -26.04
CA SER A 209 9.72 2.50 -25.99
C SER A 209 8.31 2.34 -25.40
N VAL A 210 7.84 3.26 -24.55
CA VAL A 210 6.47 3.28 -24.00
C VAL A 210 5.44 3.35 -25.11
N LEU A 211 5.73 3.95 -26.28
CA LEU A 211 4.79 3.99 -27.40
C LEU A 211 4.61 2.65 -28.12
N LYS A 212 5.54 1.71 -27.90
CA LYS A 212 5.54 0.39 -28.56
C LYS A 212 5.31 -0.76 -27.59
N GLN A 213 5.63 -0.57 -26.32
CA GLN A 213 5.58 -1.59 -25.27
C GLN A 213 4.54 -1.23 -24.22
N ASN A 214 4.00 -2.24 -23.53
CA ASN A 214 3.03 -2.05 -22.44
C ASN A 214 3.72 -1.94 -21.07
N THR A 215 4.89 -1.33 -21.04
CA THR A 215 5.77 -1.28 -19.88
C THR A 215 6.00 0.17 -19.50
N LEU A 216 5.64 0.49 -18.26
CA LEU A 216 5.93 1.78 -17.64
C LEU A 216 7.21 1.66 -16.82
N PRO A 217 8.19 2.56 -16.97
CA PRO A 217 9.39 2.55 -16.14
C PRO A 217 9.10 2.97 -14.70
N GLY A 218 9.91 2.48 -13.76
CA GLY A 218 9.86 2.87 -12.35
C GLY A 218 9.49 1.72 -11.41
N SER A 219 9.82 1.89 -10.12
CA SER A 219 9.36 1.00 -9.05
C SER A 219 7.88 1.21 -8.75
N ALA A 220 7.25 0.28 -8.02
CA ALA A 220 5.85 0.42 -7.57
C ALA A 220 5.58 1.78 -6.88
N ALA A 221 6.51 2.27 -6.06
CA ALA A 221 6.38 3.56 -5.38
C ALA A 221 6.43 4.76 -6.35
N GLN A 222 7.33 4.69 -7.36
CA GLN A 222 7.45 5.72 -8.39
C GLN A 222 6.22 5.76 -9.30
N VAL A 223 5.71 4.58 -9.68
CA VAL A 223 4.46 4.47 -10.44
C VAL A 223 3.29 5.00 -9.63
N TRP A 224 3.22 4.71 -8.33
CA TRP A 224 2.14 5.23 -7.48
C TRP A 224 2.19 6.76 -7.35
N CYS A 225 3.38 7.36 -7.29
CA CYS A 225 3.54 8.81 -7.36
C CYS A 225 3.04 9.35 -8.71
N LEU A 226 3.51 8.80 -9.84
CA LEU A 226 3.05 9.20 -11.17
C LEU A 226 1.54 9.08 -11.30
N PHE A 227 0.97 7.99 -10.81
CA PHE A 227 -0.46 7.75 -10.85
C PHE A 227 -1.27 8.84 -10.17
N ARG A 228 -0.75 9.50 -9.12
CA ARG A 228 -1.46 10.62 -8.48
C ARG A 228 -1.18 11.97 -9.12
N ILE A 229 0.04 12.21 -9.59
CA ILE A 229 0.43 13.53 -10.09
C ILE A 229 0.14 13.73 -11.58
N LEU A 230 -0.06 12.65 -12.35
CA LEU A 230 -0.31 12.71 -13.79
C LEU A 230 -1.38 13.74 -14.21
N PRO A 231 -2.51 13.91 -13.49
CA PRO A 231 -3.51 14.89 -13.87
C PRO A 231 -2.99 16.33 -13.78
N PHE A 232 -2.10 16.63 -12.85
CA PHE A 232 -1.47 17.95 -12.76
C PHE A 232 -0.37 18.17 -13.80
N LEU A 233 0.16 17.10 -14.39
CA LEU A 233 1.16 17.19 -15.46
C LEU A 233 0.49 17.47 -16.81
N ILE A 234 -0.63 16.80 -17.10
CA ILE A 234 -1.18 16.80 -18.46
C ILE A 234 -2.69 16.99 -18.55
N GLY A 235 -3.40 17.12 -17.42
CA GLY A 235 -4.86 17.23 -17.40
C GLY A 235 -5.37 18.42 -18.21
N HIS A 236 -4.69 19.57 -18.17
CA HIS A 236 -5.08 20.77 -18.92
C HIS A 236 -4.98 20.65 -20.44
N TYR A 237 -4.23 19.67 -20.95
CA TYR A 237 -4.19 19.38 -22.39
C TYR A 237 -5.36 18.48 -22.84
N ILE A 238 -6.04 17.81 -21.91
CA ILE A 238 -7.02 16.76 -22.21
C ILE A 238 -8.43 17.35 -22.11
N PRO A 239 -9.27 17.22 -23.16
CA PRO A 239 -10.66 17.65 -23.09
C PRO A 239 -11.45 16.92 -22.00
N GLU A 240 -12.39 17.61 -21.35
CA GLU A 240 -13.34 16.95 -20.46
C GLU A 240 -14.14 15.88 -21.21
N GLY A 241 -14.32 14.72 -20.58
CA GLY A 241 -15.04 13.59 -21.18
C GLY A 241 -14.23 12.78 -22.21
N GLU A 242 -12.92 13.04 -22.37
CA GLU A 242 -12.06 12.20 -23.21
C GLU A 242 -12.07 10.75 -22.73
N VAL A 243 -12.36 9.83 -23.66
CA VAL A 243 -12.73 8.44 -23.35
C VAL A 243 -11.56 7.61 -22.79
N HIS A 244 -10.32 7.88 -23.19
CA HIS A 244 -9.15 7.19 -22.67
C HIS A 244 -8.78 7.73 -21.28
N TRP A 245 -8.90 9.04 -21.07
CA TRP A 245 -8.72 9.67 -19.77
C TRP A 245 -9.74 9.18 -18.74
N ASP A 246 -11.00 8.96 -19.14
CA ASP A 246 -12.01 8.37 -18.24
C ASP A 246 -11.61 6.98 -17.72
N ILE A 247 -10.90 6.17 -18.52
CA ILE A 247 -10.35 4.88 -18.06
C ILE A 247 -9.31 5.09 -16.95
N TYR A 248 -8.44 6.11 -17.09
CA TYR A 248 -7.50 6.46 -16.04
C TYR A 248 -8.23 6.93 -14.76
N LEU A 249 -9.25 7.77 -14.89
CA LEU A 249 -10.03 8.28 -13.76
C LEU A 249 -10.80 7.15 -13.04
N LYS A 250 -11.46 6.24 -13.77
CA LYS A 250 -12.08 5.04 -13.17
C LYS A 250 -11.06 4.17 -12.45
N CYS A 251 -9.84 4.05 -12.98
CA CYS A 251 -8.76 3.34 -12.29
C CYS A 251 -8.34 4.08 -11.00
N ARG A 252 -8.35 5.43 -10.98
CA ARG A 252 -8.10 6.23 -9.77
C ARG A 252 -9.18 6.02 -8.73
N ASP A 253 -10.45 6.02 -9.13
CA ASP A 253 -11.61 5.77 -8.26
C ASP A 253 -11.47 4.40 -7.54
N ILE A 254 -11.19 3.33 -8.29
CA ILE A 254 -10.94 1.99 -7.71
C ILE A 254 -9.70 2.01 -6.81
N GLY A 255 -8.61 2.61 -7.29
CA GLY A 255 -7.34 2.71 -6.56
C GLY A 255 -7.53 3.35 -5.19
N ASP A 256 -8.31 4.42 -5.11
CA ASP A 256 -8.57 5.12 -3.87
C ASP A 256 -9.30 4.25 -2.84
N MET A 257 -10.27 3.44 -3.27
CA MET A 257 -10.99 2.53 -2.37
C MET A 257 -10.10 1.38 -1.88
N ILE A 258 -9.37 0.72 -2.77
CA ILE A 258 -8.63 -0.52 -2.43
C ILE A 258 -7.29 -0.25 -1.72
N LEU A 259 -6.72 0.95 -1.91
CA LEU A 259 -5.52 1.40 -1.20
C LEU A 259 -5.85 2.05 0.15
N SER A 260 -7.12 2.10 0.54
CA SER A 260 -7.49 2.60 1.86
C SER A 260 -7.10 1.59 2.95
N PRO A 261 -6.48 2.03 4.06
CA PRO A 261 -6.15 1.17 5.18
C PRO A 261 -7.39 0.77 6.00
N ASN A 262 -8.54 1.42 5.77
CA ASN A 262 -9.83 1.13 6.39
C ASN A 262 -10.94 1.21 5.33
N ILE A 263 -11.71 0.13 5.18
CA ILE A 263 -12.76 0.02 4.16
C ILE A 263 -14.07 -0.33 4.86
N LEU A 264 -15.08 0.53 4.73
CA LEU A 264 -16.40 0.29 5.28
C LEU A 264 -17.11 -0.83 4.51
N ARG A 265 -17.72 -1.80 5.21
CA ARG A 265 -18.43 -2.91 4.54
C ARG A 265 -19.53 -2.43 3.58
N LYS A 266 -20.18 -1.30 3.88
CA LYS A 266 -21.25 -0.71 3.07
C LYS A 266 -20.78 -0.28 1.66
N ILE A 267 -19.49 0.02 1.46
CA ILE A 267 -18.96 0.48 0.17
C ILE A 267 -18.54 -0.68 -0.75
N ILE A 268 -18.46 -1.92 -0.22
CA ILE A 268 -17.96 -3.08 -0.98
C ILE A 268 -18.85 -3.45 -2.19
N PRO A 269 -20.20 -3.40 -2.11
CA PRO A 269 -21.03 -3.58 -3.30
C PRO A 269 -20.78 -2.53 -4.38
N PHE A 270 -20.56 -1.27 -3.97
CA PHE A 270 -20.23 -0.19 -4.90
C PHE A 270 -18.87 -0.41 -5.56
N LEU A 271 -17.86 -0.84 -4.80
CA LEU A 271 -16.56 -1.25 -5.35
C LEU A 271 -16.70 -2.35 -6.41
N SER A 272 -17.57 -3.35 -6.17
CA SER A 272 -17.83 -4.40 -7.15
C SER A 272 -18.39 -3.86 -8.46
N LEU A 273 -19.36 -2.95 -8.39
CA LEU A 273 -19.93 -2.28 -9.56
C LEU A 273 -18.86 -1.47 -10.31
N GLN A 274 -18.09 -0.65 -9.60
CA GLN A 274 -17.03 0.19 -10.19
C GLN A 274 -15.96 -0.64 -10.89
N ILE A 275 -15.56 -1.79 -10.32
CA ILE A 275 -14.61 -2.73 -10.94
C ILE A 275 -15.19 -3.30 -12.24
N GLY A 276 -16.46 -3.75 -12.23
CA GLY A 276 -17.12 -4.26 -13.43
C GLY A 276 -17.18 -3.21 -14.54
N GLU A 277 -17.65 -2.00 -14.22
CA GLU A 277 -17.72 -0.87 -15.15
C GLU A 277 -16.36 -0.48 -15.72
N PHE A 278 -15.33 -0.42 -14.88
CA PHE A 278 -13.96 -0.16 -15.31
C PHE A 278 -13.45 -1.24 -16.27
N LEU A 279 -13.61 -2.53 -15.93
CA LEU A 279 -13.10 -3.62 -16.75
C LEU A 279 -13.83 -3.69 -18.11
N SER A 280 -15.15 -3.51 -18.13
CA SER A 280 -15.93 -3.42 -19.38
C SER A 280 -15.49 -2.23 -20.24
N SER A 281 -15.37 -1.04 -19.64
CA SER A 281 -14.92 0.17 -20.35
C SER A 281 -13.50 0.00 -20.89
N PHE A 282 -12.59 -0.53 -20.08
CA PHE A 282 -11.20 -0.77 -20.45
C PHE A 282 -11.08 -1.72 -21.63
N GLN A 283 -11.87 -2.80 -21.65
CA GLN A 283 -11.88 -3.75 -22.77
C GLN A 283 -12.44 -3.14 -24.05
N SER A 284 -13.48 -2.30 -23.94
CA SER A 284 -14.07 -1.60 -25.08
C SER A 284 -13.09 -0.60 -25.70
N VAL A 285 -12.41 0.19 -24.87
CA VAL A 285 -11.46 1.23 -25.31
C VAL A 285 -10.12 0.61 -25.76
N PHE A 286 -9.63 -0.41 -25.05
CA PHE A 286 -8.34 -1.06 -25.32
C PHE A 286 -8.52 -2.56 -25.61
N PRO A 287 -9.07 -2.94 -26.78
CA PRO A 287 -9.34 -4.34 -27.10
C PRO A 287 -8.07 -5.19 -27.14
N LYS A 288 -8.20 -6.46 -26.75
CA LYS A 288 -7.12 -7.48 -26.71
C LYS A 288 -5.98 -7.21 -25.71
N THR A 289 -6.14 -6.25 -24.80
CA THR A 289 -5.10 -5.88 -23.81
C THR A 289 -5.34 -6.44 -22.40
N PHE A 290 -6.42 -7.20 -22.21
CA PHE A 290 -6.80 -7.76 -20.92
C PHE A 290 -5.76 -8.76 -20.39
N THR A 291 -5.36 -8.57 -19.13
CA THR A 291 -4.29 -9.33 -18.49
C THR A 291 -4.78 -10.12 -17.27
N PRO A 292 -4.05 -11.15 -16.83
CA PRO A 292 -4.31 -11.82 -15.55
C PRO A 292 -4.44 -10.86 -14.36
N LYS A 293 -3.65 -9.78 -14.33
CA LYS A 293 -3.66 -8.82 -13.22
C LYS A 293 -4.94 -7.99 -13.19
N LEU A 294 -5.52 -7.65 -14.35
CA LEU A 294 -6.85 -7.03 -14.43
C LEU A 294 -7.92 -7.98 -13.93
N HIS A 295 -7.86 -9.26 -14.33
CA HIS A 295 -8.80 -10.28 -13.86
C HIS A 295 -8.83 -10.41 -12.33
N TYR A 296 -7.69 -10.28 -11.65
CA TYR A 296 -7.66 -10.39 -10.18
C TYR A 296 -8.49 -9.32 -9.46
N LEU A 297 -8.79 -8.18 -10.09
CA LEU A 297 -9.61 -7.13 -9.47
C LEU A 297 -11.01 -7.62 -9.12
N ILE A 298 -11.61 -8.52 -9.90
CA ILE A 298 -13.00 -8.96 -9.68
C ILE A 298 -13.21 -9.60 -8.31
N TYR A 299 -12.15 -10.18 -7.73
CA TYR A 299 -12.20 -10.83 -6.42
C TYR A 299 -11.98 -9.86 -5.25
N TYR A 300 -11.52 -8.63 -5.51
CA TYR A 300 -11.14 -7.72 -4.44
C TYR A 300 -12.28 -7.44 -3.46
N PRO A 301 -13.55 -7.25 -3.90
CA PRO A 301 -14.68 -7.11 -2.98
C PRO A 301 -14.78 -8.24 -1.95
N GLN A 302 -14.79 -9.51 -2.41
CA GLN A 302 -14.90 -10.67 -1.51
C GLN A 302 -13.64 -10.89 -0.69
N LEU A 303 -12.47 -10.62 -1.26
CA LEU A 303 -11.19 -10.76 -0.55
C LEU A 303 -11.03 -9.69 0.53
N ILE A 304 -11.58 -8.48 0.34
CA ILE A 304 -11.65 -7.44 1.38
C ILE A 304 -12.60 -7.87 2.50
N LEU A 305 -13.76 -8.45 2.19
CA LEU A 305 -14.66 -9.00 3.23
C LEU A 305 -13.99 -10.07 4.09
N LYS A 306 -13.14 -10.88 3.46
CA LYS A 306 -12.46 -12.01 4.08
C LYS A 306 -11.23 -11.63 4.89
N PHE A 307 -10.36 -10.80 4.32
CA PHE A 307 -9.06 -10.50 4.88
C PHE A 307 -8.98 -9.11 5.53
N GLY A 308 -10.01 -8.29 5.36
CA GLY A 308 -9.93 -6.86 5.62
C GLY A 308 -9.18 -6.12 4.49
N PRO A 309 -8.77 -4.86 4.74
CA PRO A 309 -8.11 -4.03 3.74
C PRO A 309 -6.83 -4.66 3.17
N LEU A 310 -6.84 -4.98 1.87
CA LEU A 310 -5.77 -5.75 1.22
C LEU A 310 -4.40 -5.06 1.22
N LYS A 311 -4.36 -3.73 1.37
CA LYS A 311 -3.12 -2.95 1.55
C LYS A 311 -2.30 -3.41 2.75
N GLN A 312 -2.95 -3.95 3.80
CA GLN A 312 -2.23 -4.45 4.97
C GLN A 312 -1.46 -5.76 4.68
N LEU A 313 -1.77 -6.42 3.56
CA LEU A 313 -1.22 -7.73 3.18
C LEU A 313 -0.27 -7.67 1.97
N TRP A 314 -0.01 -6.48 1.43
CA TRP A 314 0.84 -6.30 0.26
C TRP A 314 2.32 -6.57 0.55
N CYS A 315 3.12 -6.84 -0.49
CA CYS A 315 4.51 -7.24 -0.30
C CYS A 315 5.53 -6.09 -0.19
N MET A 316 5.07 -4.82 -0.22
CA MET A 316 5.94 -3.65 -0.30
C MET A 316 6.98 -3.57 0.84
N ARG A 317 6.59 -3.94 2.06
CA ARG A 317 7.51 -3.95 3.23
C ARG A 317 8.52 -5.09 3.17
N PHE A 318 8.14 -6.26 2.65
CA PHE A 318 9.05 -7.40 2.49
C PHE A 318 10.10 -7.09 1.42
N GLU A 319 9.70 -6.50 0.29
CA GLU A 319 10.62 -6.05 -0.75
C GLU A 319 11.58 -4.97 -0.27
N GLY A 320 11.10 -4.00 0.51
CA GLY A 320 11.97 -3.00 1.16
C GLY A 320 13.05 -3.65 2.05
N LYS A 321 12.71 -4.73 2.76
CA LYS A 321 13.66 -5.47 3.61
C LYS A 321 14.73 -6.19 2.79
N HIS A 322 14.46 -6.62 1.56
CA HIS A 322 15.48 -7.25 0.70
C HIS A 322 16.71 -6.36 0.49
N GLN A 323 16.54 -5.04 0.50
CA GLN A 323 17.65 -4.10 0.34
C GLN A 323 18.72 -4.22 1.43
N TYR A 324 18.33 -4.56 2.67
CA TYR A 324 19.28 -4.85 3.75
C TYR A 324 20.20 -6.02 3.38
N PHE A 325 19.60 -7.13 2.93
CA PHE A 325 20.34 -8.34 2.56
C PHE A 325 21.24 -8.11 1.34
N LYS A 326 20.74 -7.40 0.31
CA LYS A 326 21.52 -7.03 -0.88
C LYS A 326 22.76 -6.20 -0.52
N ARG A 327 22.58 -5.15 0.29
CA ARG A 327 23.70 -4.30 0.76
C ARG A 327 24.69 -5.08 1.61
N LEU A 328 24.21 -5.90 2.54
CA LEU A 328 25.08 -6.70 3.40
C LEU A 328 25.89 -7.72 2.59
N SER A 329 25.28 -8.38 1.61
CA SER A 329 25.99 -9.30 0.71
C SER A 329 27.10 -8.58 -0.06
N HIS A 330 26.82 -7.39 -0.59
CA HIS A 330 27.82 -6.58 -1.30
C HIS A 330 28.96 -6.15 -0.37
N ASN A 331 28.66 -5.73 0.85
CA ASN A 331 29.67 -5.19 1.77
C ASN A 331 30.52 -6.28 2.43
N THR A 332 29.96 -7.47 2.67
CA THR A 332 30.68 -8.55 3.36
C THR A 332 31.60 -9.33 2.43
N CYS A 333 31.33 -9.34 1.12
CA CYS A 333 32.07 -10.07 0.10
C CYS A 333 32.34 -11.57 0.44
N ASN A 334 31.55 -12.17 1.34
CA ASN A 334 31.72 -13.55 1.78
C ASN A 334 30.56 -14.41 1.27
N PHE A 335 30.85 -15.19 0.23
CA PHE A 335 29.86 -15.98 -0.49
C PHE A 335 29.91 -17.48 -0.18
N LYS A 336 30.80 -17.96 0.71
CA LYS A 336 30.96 -19.40 1.01
C LYS A 336 29.68 -20.03 1.58
N ASN A 337 29.04 -19.33 2.53
CA ASN A 337 27.70 -19.65 3.00
C ASN A 337 26.94 -18.33 3.22
N LEU A 338 26.49 -17.74 2.10
CA LEU A 338 25.87 -16.43 2.09
C LEU A 338 24.61 -16.40 2.99
N SER A 339 23.73 -17.39 2.86
CA SER A 339 22.50 -17.48 3.67
C SER A 339 22.79 -17.46 5.17
N TYR A 340 23.77 -18.25 5.64
CA TYR A 340 24.16 -18.24 7.05
C TYR A 340 24.69 -16.87 7.49
N THR A 341 25.59 -16.27 6.70
CA THR A 341 26.17 -14.95 7.01
C THR A 341 25.09 -13.87 7.13
N LEU A 342 24.19 -13.82 6.14
CA LEU A 342 23.08 -12.87 6.09
C LEU A 342 22.09 -13.08 7.25
N ALA A 343 21.69 -14.32 7.52
CA ALA A 343 20.78 -14.65 8.61
C ALA A 343 21.41 -14.31 9.97
N LYS A 344 22.66 -14.69 10.22
CA LYS A 344 23.35 -14.40 11.48
C LYS A 344 23.48 -12.90 11.75
N ARG A 345 23.89 -12.12 10.75
CA ARG A 345 23.98 -10.65 10.86
C ARG A 345 22.62 -10.03 11.12
N HIS A 346 21.57 -10.52 10.46
CA HIS A 346 20.20 -10.09 10.72
C HIS A 346 19.76 -10.39 12.15
N GLN A 347 19.96 -11.62 12.63
CA GLN A 347 19.58 -12.02 13.99
C GLN A 347 20.35 -11.24 15.07
N LEU A 348 21.64 -10.97 14.87
CA LEU A 348 22.42 -10.10 15.77
C LEU A 348 21.89 -8.67 15.80
N ARG A 349 21.56 -8.11 14.63
CA ARG A 349 20.94 -6.78 14.55
C ARG A 349 19.59 -6.74 15.26
N GLN A 350 18.75 -7.74 15.03
CA GLN A 350 17.44 -7.84 15.66
C GLN A 350 17.55 -7.98 17.18
N CYS A 351 18.49 -8.79 17.68
CA CYS A 351 18.77 -8.89 19.11
C CYS A 351 19.15 -7.52 19.71
N TRP A 352 20.03 -6.77 19.05
CA TRP A 352 20.39 -5.41 19.47
C TRP A 352 19.18 -4.46 19.47
N GLU A 353 18.37 -4.48 18.40
CA GLU A 353 17.14 -3.68 18.30
C GLU A 353 16.15 -4.04 19.42
N LEU A 354 15.95 -5.32 19.73
CA LEU A 354 15.01 -5.76 20.77
C LEU A 354 15.50 -5.52 22.20
N THR A 355 16.81 -5.65 22.46
CA THR A 355 17.41 -5.51 23.80
C THR A 355 17.56 -4.06 24.22
N SER A 356 17.75 -3.16 23.25
CA SER A 356 17.74 -1.73 23.54
C SER A 356 16.31 -1.31 23.93
N LEU A 357 16.13 -0.86 25.18
CA LEU A 357 14.88 -0.21 25.65
C LEU A 357 14.45 0.94 24.71
N TYR A 358 15.39 1.48 23.94
CA TYR A 358 15.17 2.38 22.80
C TYR A 358 14.10 1.93 21.81
N SER A 359 13.88 0.64 21.65
CA SER A 359 12.87 0.17 20.72
C SER A 359 11.44 0.32 21.27
N LEU A 360 11.28 0.33 22.60
CA LEU A 360 10.01 0.61 23.29
C LEU A 360 9.84 2.11 23.58
N LEU A 361 10.94 2.86 23.69
CA LEU A 361 10.93 4.31 23.81
C LEU A 361 10.63 4.93 22.43
N GLN A 362 9.39 5.38 22.23
CA GLN A 362 9.01 6.21 21.10
C GLN A 362 9.69 7.59 21.23
N ASN A 363 10.98 7.65 20.91
CA ASN A 363 11.70 8.91 20.93
C ASN A 363 11.10 9.84 19.86
N ASN A 364 10.77 11.05 20.29
CA ASN A 364 10.39 12.10 19.37
C ASN A 364 11.64 12.57 18.64
N TYR A 365 11.59 12.65 17.30
CA TYR A 365 12.66 13.26 16.51
C TYR A 365 12.19 14.62 16.02
N THR A 366 13.01 15.63 16.21
CA THR A 366 12.67 17.01 15.89
C THR A 366 13.74 17.63 15.01
N GLU A 367 13.33 18.51 14.10
CA GLU A 367 14.26 19.30 13.29
C GLU A 367 13.92 20.79 13.43
N GLY A 368 14.94 21.65 13.32
CA GLY A 368 14.77 23.10 13.25
C GLY A 368 14.29 23.76 14.54
N GLU A 369 14.64 23.19 15.70
CA GLU A 369 14.26 23.73 17.01
C GLU A 369 14.73 25.17 17.22
N ARG A 370 13.81 26.03 17.66
CA ARG A 370 14.07 27.39 18.09
C ARG A 370 13.22 27.71 19.32
N ALA A 371 13.85 28.18 20.38
CA ALA A 371 13.14 28.66 21.56
C ALA A 371 12.62 30.09 21.35
N VAL A 372 11.31 30.30 21.47
CA VAL A 372 10.67 31.61 21.28
C VAL A 372 9.91 32.00 22.56
N PRO A 373 9.97 33.28 23.00
CA PRO A 373 9.14 33.73 24.13
C PRO A 373 7.65 33.57 23.81
N PHE A 374 6.86 33.09 24.77
CA PHE A 374 5.42 32.87 24.59
C PHE A 374 4.69 34.11 24.06
N ARG A 375 4.98 35.28 24.63
CA ARG A 375 4.38 36.57 24.25
C ARG A 375 4.73 37.05 22.83
N ALA A 376 5.77 36.48 22.21
CA ALA A 376 6.15 36.82 20.84
C ALA A 376 5.31 36.06 19.79
N LEU A 377 4.49 35.08 20.20
CA LEU A 377 3.57 34.39 19.30
C LEU A 377 2.35 35.26 18.97
N PRO A 378 1.69 35.05 17.82
CA PRO A 378 0.39 35.65 17.54
C PRO A 378 -0.65 35.31 18.63
N LEU A 379 -1.54 36.26 18.95
CA LEU A 379 -2.54 36.13 20.01
C LEU A 379 -3.41 34.86 19.88
N GLU A 380 -3.79 34.47 18.67
CA GLU A 380 -4.58 33.25 18.44
C GLU A 380 -3.84 31.97 18.82
N ILE A 381 -2.52 31.95 18.60
CA ILE A 381 -1.68 30.81 19.01
C ILE A 381 -1.53 30.81 20.54
N GLN A 382 -1.36 31.98 21.16
CA GLN A 382 -1.29 32.10 22.62
C GLN A 382 -2.57 31.56 23.29
N LYS A 383 -3.75 31.96 22.80
CA LYS A 383 -5.04 31.46 23.29
C LYS A 383 -5.16 29.94 23.15
N GLY A 384 -4.78 29.39 21.99
CA GLY A 384 -4.82 27.95 21.75
C GLY A 384 -3.89 27.15 22.68
N VAL A 385 -2.67 27.65 22.92
CA VAL A 385 -1.73 27.04 23.87
C VAL A 385 -2.32 27.06 25.29
N ILE A 386 -2.85 28.19 25.76
CA ILE A 386 -3.47 28.30 27.09
C ILE A 386 -4.64 27.32 27.23
N GLY A 387 -5.55 27.31 26.25
CA GLY A 387 -6.76 26.49 26.30
C GLY A 387 -6.49 24.97 26.30
N ARG A 388 -5.42 24.50 25.65
CA ARG A 388 -5.06 23.06 25.60
C ARG A 388 -4.03 22.62 26.65
N SER A 389 -3.30 23.55 27.26
CA SER A 389 -2.29 23.22 28.29
C SER A 389 -2.83 23.32 29.73
N GLU A 390 -4.11 23.69 29.90
CA GLU A 390 -4.76 23.93 31.21
C GLU A 390 -3.92 24.85 32.13
N ALA A 391 -3.09 25.71 31.53
CA ALA A 391 -2.15 26.55 32.25
C ALA A 391 -2.82 27.87 32.65
N GLU A 392 -3.19 27.99 33.93
CA GLU A 392 -3.78 29.22 34.48
C GLU A 392 -2.77 30.37 34.60
N ASP A 393 -1.47 30.05 34.75
CA ASP A 393 -0.37 31.02 34.92
C ASP A 393 0.82 30.74 33.99
N ILE A 394 0.90 31.48 32.88
CA ILE A 394 2.09 31.51 31.99
C ILE A 394 2.92 32.75 32.32
N GLN A 395 4.14 32.55 32.84
CA GLN A 395 5.04 33.65 33.16
C GLN A 395 5.52 34.36 31.88
N GLY A 396 5.76 35.67 31.97
CA GLY A 396 5.96 36.52 30.78
C GLY A 396 7.23 36.24 29.98
N ASP A 397 8.21 35.57 30.58
CA ASP A 397 9.49 35.16 30.01
C ASP A 397 9.53 33.67 29.61
N GLU A 398 8.45 32.92 29.86
CA GLU A 398 8.40 31.50 29.54
C GLU A 398 8.58 31.29 28.03
N ARG A 399 9.46 30.35 27.68
CA ARG A 399 9.83 30.04 26.30
C ARG A 399 9.24 28.70 25.91
N LEU A 400 8.87 28.60 24.64
CA LEU A 400 8.40 27.35 24.03
C LEU A 400 9.30 26.97 22.86
N GLY A 401 9.36 25.67 22.56
CA GLY A 401 10.06 25.16 21.39
C GLY A 401 9.20 25.32 20.13
N VAL A 402 9.80 25.85 19.07
CA VAL A 402 9.21 25.91 17.72
C VAL A 402 10.04 25.02 16.80
N PHE A 403 9.39 24.18 16.01
CA PHE A 403 10.06 23.15 15.21
C PHE A 403 9.62 23.21 13.75
N SER A 404 10.50 22.83 12.82
CA SER A 404 10.15 22.68 11.40
C SER A 404 9.54 21.31 11.09
N SER A 405 9.91 20.29 11.88
CA SER A 405 9.33 18.95 11.79
C SER A 405 9.33 18.24 13.15
N LEU A 406 8.40 17.32 13.31
CA LEU A 406 8.24 16.43 14.45
C LEU A 406 7.95 15.01 13.93
N MET A 407 8.65 14.03 14.45
CA MET A 407 8.32 12.61 14.31
C MET A 407 7.94 12.08 15.68
N ILE A 408 6.67 11.70 15.84
CA ILE A 408 6.12 11.13 17.07
C ILE A 408 5.21 9.98 16.67
N ASN A 409 5.24 8.87 17.40
CA ASN A 409 4.45 7.66 17.10
C ASN A 409 4.61 7.14 15.66
N ASN A 410 5.81 7.30 15.08
CA ASN A 410 6.13 7.00 13.66
C ASN A 410 5.36 7.83 12.61
N VAL A 411 4.71 8.91 13.02
CA VAL A 411 4.07 9.88 12.13
C VAL A 411 4.98 11.09 12.01
N LYS A 412 5.30 11.51 10.78
CA LYS A 412 6.12 12.69 10.52
C LYS A 412 5.23 13.87 10.16
N TYR A 413 5.29 14.90 10.97
CA TYR A 413 4.64 16.19 10.74
C TYR A 413 5.71 17.19 10.30
N CYS A 414 5.49 17.91 9.21
CA CYS A 414 6.38 19.01 8.83
C CYS A 414 5.55 20.26 8.49
N VAL A 415 6.10 21.43 8.81
CA VAL A 415 5.49 22.70 8.41
C VAL A 415 5.28 22.72 6.88
N GLY A 416 4.09 23.15 6.47
CA GLY A 416 3.62 23.17 5.10
C GLY A 416 2.82 21.95 4.64
N ASP A 417 2.84 20.84 5.38
CA ASP A 417 2.01 19.66 5.07
C ASP A 417 0.53 19.93 5.33
N ASN A 418 -0.31 19.12 4.70
CA ASN A 418 -1.73 19.04 5.00
C ASN A 418 -2.04 17.73 5.70
N LEU A 419 -2.86 17.78 6.75
CA LEU A 419 -3.39 16.62 7.45
C LEU A 419 -4.90 16.57 7.27
N ILE A 420 -5.48 15.37 7.30
CA ILE A 420 -6.93 15.20 7.39
C ILE A 420 -7.29 15.19 8.87
N VAL A 421 -8.09 16.16 9.31
CA VAL A 421 -8.49 16.31 10.72
C VAL A 421 -9.91 15.82 10.97
N ASP A 422 -10.74 15.83 9.94
CA ASP A 422 -12.10 15.32 10.02
C ASP A 422 -12.60 14.86 8.64
N VAL A 423 -13.75 14.17 8.62
CA VAL A 423 -14.44 13.76 7.40
C VAL A 423 -15.93 14.01 7.57
N ASP A 424 -16.47 14.92 6.78
CA ASP A 424 -17.89 15.28 6.78
C ASP A 424 -18.55 14.74 5.50
N GLU A 425 -19.56 13.88 5.63
CA GLU A 425 -20.24 13.22 4.50
C GLU A 425 -19.28 12.66 3.42
N ASP A 426 -18.22 11.95 3.83
CA ASP A 426 -17.14 11.42 2.98
C ASP A 426 -16.24 12.49 2.31
N ILE A 427 -16.37 13.76 2.68
CA ILE A 427 -15.49 14.87 2.26
C ILE A 427 -14.42 15.11 3.34
N PRO A 428 -13.12 14.96 3.02
CA PRO A 428 -12.04 15.20 3.98
C PRO A 428 -11.88 16.69 4.29
N ILE A 429 -11.80 17.01 5.57
CA ILE A 429 -11.49 18.35 6.06
C ILE A 429 -10.00 18.40 6.42
N PHE A 430 -9.30 19.38 5.87
CA PHE A 430 -7.86 19.47 5.98
C PHE A 430 -7.40 20.59 6.91
N ILE A 431 -6.21 20.44 7.49
CA ILE A 431 -5.43 21.52 8.09
C ILE A 431 -4.10 21.64 7.37
N LYS A 432 -3.68 22.86 7.00
CA LYS A 432 -2.29 23.13 6.59
C LYS A 432 -1.45 23.49 7.82
N ILE A 433 -0.43 22.69 8.11
CA ILE A 433 0.49 22.93 9.22
C ILE A 433 1.29 24.21 8.95
N LEU A 434 1.21 25.17 9.86
CA LEU A 434 1.97 26.42 9.81
C LEU A 434 3.01 26.50 10.93
N LYS A 435 2.75 25.91 12.10
CA LYS A 435 3.71 25.81 13.21
C LYS A 435 3.57 24.50 13.96
N ILE A 436 4.69 23.97 14.43
CA ILE A 436 4.76 22.84 15.36
C ILE A 436 5.46 23.34 16.61
N LEU A 437 4.81 23.21 17.76
CA LEU A 437 5.24 23.79 19.03
C LEU A 437 5.33 22.72 20.12
N GLN A 438 6.25 22.92 21.06
CA GLN A 438 6.29 22.17 22.32
C GLN A 438 6.23 23.15 23.49
N PHE A 439 5.27 22.95 24.39
CA PHE A 439 5.11 23.75 25.59
C PHE A 439 4.81 22.86 26.79
N ARG A 440 5.61 22.97 27.86
CA ARG A 440 5.51 22.15 29.09
C ARG A 440 5.37 20.64 28.81
N GLY A 441 6.08 20.15 27.78
CA GLY A 441 6.05 18.74 27.36
C GLY A 441 4.92 18.37 26.39
N ALA A 442 3.89 19.20 26.23
CA ALA A 442 2.80 18.97 25.27
C ALA A 442 3.18 19.40 23.85
N TRP A 443 2.84 18.57 22.86
CA TRP A 443 3.02 18.86 21.44
C TRP A 443 1.75 19.48 20.83
N LEU A 444 1.93 20.56 20.10
CA LEU A 444 0.83 21.37 19.54
C LEU A 444 1.12 21.68 18.07
N ILE A 445 0.19 21.33 17.19
CA ILE A 445 0.26 21.59 15.75
C ILE A 445 -0.76 22.68 15.43
N PHE A 446 -0.26 23.83 14.99
CA PHE A 446 -1.09 24.97 14.57
C PHE A 446 -1.12 25.08 13.06
N GLY A 447 -2.31 25.29 12.53
CA GLY A 447 -2.51 25.44 11.10
C GLY A 447 -3.78 26.18 10.73
N LYS A 448 -4.00 26.31 9.43
CA LYS A 448 -5.24 26.88 8.88
C LYS A 448 -6.14 25.77 8.39
N LEU A 449 -7.43 25.88 8.73
CA LEU A 449 -8.45 25.00 8.18
C LEU A 449 -8.54 25.18 6.65
N ARG A 450 -8.74 24.08 5.96
CA ARG A 450 -8.90 24.00 4.52
C ARG A 450 -10.07 23.07 4.22
N ILE A 451 -11.20 23.70 3.93
CA ILE A 451 -12.42 22.99 3.54
C ILE A 451 -12.40 22.86 2.01
N PRO A 452 -12.61 21.65 1.46
CA PRO A 452 -12.76 21.49 0.03
C PRO A 452 -13.97 22.25 -0.49
N LYS A 453 -13.80 23.00 -1.58
CA LYS A 453 -14.92 23.66 -2.26
C LYS A 453 -15.67 22.68 -3.15
N THR A 454 -14.91 21.88 -3.91
CA THR A 454 -15.40 20.87 -4.85
C THR A 454 -14.34 19.79 -5.02
N PHE A 455 -14.78 18.60 -5.43
CA PHE A 455 -13.91 17.57 -6.00
C PHE A 455 -13.92 17.71 -7.52
N GLU A 456 -12.77 18.02 -8.12
CA GLU A 456 -12.63 18.15 -9.57
C GLU A 456 -12.17 16.80 -10.15
N ARG A 457 -13.13 16.05 -10.70
CA ARG A 457 -12.88 14.69 -11.20
C ARG A 457 -11.80 14.66 -12.29
N HIS A 458 -11.73 15.68 -13.15
CA HIS A 458 -10.72 15.73 -14.23
C HIS A 458 -9.28 15.69 -13.71
N TYR A 459 -9.03 16.28 -12.55
CA TYR A 459 -7.75 16.26 -11.84
C TYR A 459 -7.66 15.20 -10.74
N HIS A 460 -8.77 14.51 -10.46
CA HIS A 460 -8.93 13.59 -9.33
C HIS A 460 -8.46 14.20 -8.00
N ALA A 461 -8.87 15.45 -7.74
CA ALA A 461 -8.35 16.23 -6.63
C ALA A 461 -9.40 17.17 -6.02
N PHE A 462 -9.21 17.49 -4.74
CA PHE A 462 -10.02 18.46 -4.02
C PHE A 462 -9.47 19.86 -4.25
N LYS A 463 -10.33 20.77 -4.72
CA LYS A 463 -10.05 22.19 -4.82
C LYS A 463 -10.22 22.86 -3.46
N LEU A 464 -9.22 23.64 -3.05
CA LEU A 464 -9.10 24.15 -1.69
C LEU A 464 -9.27 25.67 -1.62
N GLU A 465 -9.85 26.11 -0.51
CA GLU A 465 -9.83 27.51 -0.08
C GLU A 465 -9.20 27.62 1.31
N ASP A 466 -8.26 28.56 1.49
CA ASP A 466 -7.64 28.81 2.78
C ASP A 466 -8.62 29.57 3.67
N GLN A 467 -9.04 28.96 4.78
CA GLN A 467 -9.84 29.66 5.77
C GLN A 467 -8.97 30.63 6.59
N LYS A 468 -9.61 31.65 7.15
CA LYS A 468 -8.93 32.62 8.02
C LYS A 468 -8.65 32.07 9.42
N GLU A 469 -9.46 31.11 9.85
CA GLU A 469 -9.43 30.54 11.19
C GLU A 469 -8.19 29.66 11.41
N TRP A 470 -7.60 29.81 12.60
CA TRP A 470 -6.52 28.97 13.08
C TRP A 470 -7.11 27.81 13.88
N ILE A 471 -6.62 26.61 13.59
CA ILE A 471 -6.98 25.41 14.34
C ILE A 471 -5.73 24.81 14.98
N LEU A 472 -5.94 24.26 16.16
CA LEU A 472 -4.96 23.56 16.96
C LEU A 472 -5.31 22.07 17.02
N VAL A 473 -4.35 21.25 16.64
CA VAL A 473 -4.42 19.79 16.64
C VAL A 473 -3.26 19.23 17.46
N GLN A 474 -3.48 18.17 18.22
CA GLN A 474 -2.43 17.40 18.87
C GLN A 474 -2.02 16.21 17.99
N PRO A 475 -0.74 15.79 17.99
CA PRO A 475 -0.33 14.58 17.28
C PRO A 475 -1.20 13.37 17.67
N GLY A 476 -1.75 12.66 16.70
CA GLY A 476 -2.67 11.54 16.88
C GLY A 476 -4.16 11.89 16.77
N GLU A 477 -4.53 13.18 16.70
CA GLU A 477 -5.91 13.60 16.41
C GLU A 477 -6.25 13.54 14.90
N GLU A 478 -5.25 13.41 14.02
CA GLU A 478 -5.48 13.24 12.58
C GLU A 478 -6.20 11.93 12.23
N LYS A 479 -7.05 11.98 11.19
CA LYS A 479 -7.77 10.81 10.67
C LYS A 479 -6.91 9.92 9.78
N GLU A 480 -5.82 10.47 9.24
CA GLU A 480 -4.87 9.75 8.40
C GLU A 480 -3.44 10.21 8.69
N PHE A 481 -2.52 9.24 8.74
CA PHE A 481 -1.14 9.47 9.16
C PHE A 481 -0.21 9.92 8.03
N HIS A 482 -0.65 9.81 6.78
CA HIS A 482 0.13 10.24 5.63
C HIS A 482 -0.05 11.74 5.37
N PRO A 483 1.01 12.56 5.50
CA PRO A 483 0.93 13.98 5.16
C PRO A 483 0.71 14.17 3.65
N LEU A 484 -0.03 15.22 3.31
CA LEU A 484 -0.42 15.54 1.94
C LEU A 484 0.22 16.84 1.48
N ASP A 485 0.73 16.85 0.25
CA ASP A 485 1.24 18.05 -0.40
C ASP A 485 0.12 18.88 -1.04
N THR A 486 0.35 20.19 -1.19
CA THR A 486 -0.51 21.07 -1.98
C THR A 486 0.10 21.25 -3.37
N TYR A 487 -0.71 21.00 -4.40
CA TYR A 487 -0.35 21.29 -5.78
C TYR A 487 -1.06 22.57 -6.23
N VAL A 488 -0.40 23.39 -7.04
CA VAL A 488 -0.96 24.63 -7.57
C VAL A 488 -1.00 24.51 -9.09
N HIS A 489 -2.18 24.75 -9.67
CA HIS A 489 -2.41 24.74 -11.10
C HIS A 489 -3.40 25.86 -11.43
N ASP A 490 -3.05 26.76 -12.36
CA ASP A 490 -3.82 27.95 -12.73
C ASP A 490 -4.33 28.75 -11.51
N ASP A 491 -3.40 29.12 -10.62
CA ASP A 491 -3.63 29.81 -9.33
C ASP A 491 -4.58 29.09 -8.35
N THR A 492 -5.06 27.90 -8.71
CA THR A 492 -5.94 27.08 -7.90
C THR A 492 -5.12 26.06 -7.10
N LYS A 493 -5.46 25.90 -5.82
CA LYS A 493 -4.81 24.94 -4.91
C LYS A 493 -5.58 23.63 -4.88
N TYR A 494 -4.85 22.53 -5.01
CA TYR A 494 -5.38 21.18 -4.99
C TYR A 494 -4.68 20.31 -3.95
N ILE A 495 -5.42 19.35 -3.42
CA ILE A 495 -4.90 18.17 -2.73
C ILE A 495 -5.45 16.92 -3.43
N THR A 496 -4.56 16.02 -3.82
CA THR A 496 -4.92 14.64 -4.21
C THR A 496 -4.66 13.71 -3.04
N LEU A 497 -5.57 12.77 -2.80
CA LEU A 497 -5.38 11.77 -1.76
C LEU A 497 -4.54 10.59 -2.25
N TYR A 498 -3.94 9.86 -1.30
CA TYR A 498 -3.33 8.55 -1.56
C TYR A 498 -4.37 7.43 -1.65
N HIS A 499 -5.52 7.63 -1.02
CA HIS A 499 -6.68 6.72 -0.99
C HIS A 499 -7.90 7.43 -0.38
N SER A 500 -9.08 6.81 -0.46
CA SER A 500 -10.29 7.30 0.19
C SER A 500 -10.17 7.26 1.71
N VAL A 501 -10.85 8.17 2.37
CA VAL A 501 -10.96 8.25 3.83
C VAL A 501 -12.45 8.34 4.17
N HIS A 502 -12.86 7.68 5.25
CA HIS A 502 -14.25 7.62 5.68
C HIS A 502 -14.38 8.11 7.12
N SER A 503 -15.55 8.66 7.46
CA SER A 503 -15.86 8.98 8.86
C SER A 503 -15.88 7.71 9.70
N SER A 504 -15.29 7.81 10.90
CA SER A 504 -15.35 6.73 11.88
C SER A 504 -16.78 6.74 12.44
N GLY A 505 -17.60 5.77 12.03
CA GLY A 505 -18.94 5.59 12.60
C GLY A 505 -18.91 5.14 14.05
#